data_AF-M1AQ51-F1
#
_entry.id   AF-M1AQ51-F1
#
_cell.length_a   1.000
_cell.length_b   1.000
_cell.length_c   1.000
_cell.angle_alpha   90.00
_cell.angle_beta   90.00
_cell.angle_gamma   90.00
#
_symmetry.space_group_name_H-M   'P 1'
#
loop_
_entity.id
_entity.type
_entity.pdbx_description
1 polymer ?
#
loop_
_entity_poly.entity_id
_entity_poly.type
_entity_poly.pdbx_seq_one_letter_code
_entity_poly.pdbx_strand_id
1 'polypeptide(L)'
;MVRKKWGQLAKTAIVTLFILSVASKADAVDALKTCTCLLKECRIELAKCIANPACAANVACLQTCNNRPDETECQIKCGDLFENSVVDEFNECAVSRKKCVPRKSDVGDFPVPDPSVLVQKFDMKDFSGKWYITRGLNPTFDVFDCQLHEFHTEGNKLVGNLTWRIGTPDGGFFTRSAVQKFVQDPKYPGILYNHDNEYLHYQDDWYILSSKVENSPEDYIFVYYKGRNDAWDGYGGSVLYTRSSVLPESIIPELQIAAQKVGRDFNTFIKTDNTCGPEPPLVERLEKKVEEGERTIIKEVEEIEEEVEKVREKEVSLFSRLFEGFKELQRDEENFIRELSKEEMDILDGLKMEATEVEKLFGNALPIRKLR
;
A
#
# COMPACT_ATOMS: atom_id res chain seq x y z
N MET A 1 53.52 28.86 17.39
CA MET A 1 52.21 29.09 16.75
C MET A 1 51.48 27.76 16.51
N VAL A 2 51.39 26.91 17.55
CA VAL A 2 50.89 25.52 17.46
C VAL A 2 49.95 25.30 18.65
N ARG A 3 48.75 25.91 18.63
CA ARG A 3 47.69 25.60 19.60
C ARG A 3 46.28 26.09 19.24
N LYS A 4 46.02 26.43 17.96
CA LYS A 4 44.73 26.99 17.52
C LYS A 4 44.03 26.20 16.40
N LYS A 5 44.40 24.93 16.19
CA LYS A 5 43.76 24.04 15.19
C LYS A 5 43.12 22.76 15.78
N TRP A 6 43.06 22.63 17.11
CA TRP A 6 42.53 21.45 17.80
C TRP A 6 41.14 21.66 18.44
N GLY A 7 40.44 22.74 18.08
CA GLY A 7 39.09 23.04 18.57
C GLY A 7 37.96 22.88 17.55
N GLN A 8 38.29 22.72 16.26
CA GLN A 8 37.30 22.65 15.17
C GLN A 8 37.12 21.25 14.56
N LEU A 9 38.04 20.31 14.82
CA LEU A 9 37.89 18.91 14.40
C LEU A 9 37.03 18.08 15.37
N ALA A 10 36.84 18.53 16.61
CA ALA A 10 36.01 17.80 17.60
C ALA A 10 34.50 18.10 17.46
N LYS A 11 34.10 19.17 16.78
CA LYS A 11 32.67 19.54 16.63
C LYS A 11 32.04 19.02 15.34
N THR A 12 32.83 18.72 14.32
CA THR A 12 32.34 18.13 13.06
C THR A 12 32.24 16.60 13.11
N ALA A 13 32.86 15.92 14.08
CA ALA A 13 32.72 14.48 14.25
C ALA A 13 31.43 14.08 15.00
N ILE A 14 30.84 14.97 15.81
CA ILE A 14 29.65 14.67 16.62
C ILE A 14 28.35 14.81 15.79
N VAL A 15 28.34 15.66 14.76
CA VAL A 15 27.14 15.91 13.94
C VAL A 15 26.98 14.91 12.79
N THR A 16 28.07 14.35 12.25
CA THR A 16 28.01 13.27 11.24
C THR A 16 27.73 11.89 11.84
N LEU A 17 27.94 11.70 13.14
CA LEU A 17 27.55 10.47 13.85
C LEU A 17 26.05 10.42 14.21
N PHE A 18 25.32 11.53 14.09
CA PHE A 18 23.88 11.59 14.39
C PHE A 18 22.97 11.43 13.16
N ILE A 19 23.47 11.66 11.94
CA ILE A 19 22.67 11.58 10.71
C ILE A 19 22.82 10.21 10.02
N LEU A 20 23.89 9.46 10.31
CA LEU A 20 24.13 8.10 9.81
C LEU A 20 23.50 6.98 10.67
N SER A 21 22.69 7.33 11.67
CA SER A 21 22.02 6.39 12.58
C SER A 21 20.52 6.18 12.25
N VAL A 22 20.03 6.64 11.10
CA VAL A 22 18.58 6.63 10.80
C VAL A 22 18.12 5.40 9.99
N ALA A 23 19.03 4.59 9.45
CA ALA A 23 18.69 3.19 9.16
C ALA A 23 18.99 2.40 10.43
N SER A 24 17.95 2.02 11.17
CA SER A 24 18.17 1.25 12.38
C SER A 24 18.74 -0.11 11.97
N LYS A 25 19.76 -0.62 12.68
CA LYS A 25 20.31 -1.96 12.41
C LYS A 25 19.25 -3.07 12.50
N ALA A 26 18.09 -2.79 13.08
CA ALA A 26 16.95 -3.68 13.16
C ALA A 26 16.32 -3.93 11.78
N ASP A 27 16.18 -2.89 10.95
CA ASP A 27 15.48 -2.99 9.65
C ASP A 27 16.24 -3.88 8.64
N ALA A 28 17.58 -3.80 8.64
CA ALA A 28 18.43 -4.65 7.80
C ALA A 28 18.47 -6.12 8.26
N VAL A 29 18.33 -6.37 9.57
CA VAL A 29 18.29 -7.74 10.14
C VAL A 29 16.94 -8.40 9.85
N ASP A 30 15.85 -7.65 9.90
CA ASP A 30 14.52 -8.16 9.58
C ASP A 30 14.36 -8.47 8.09
N ALA A 31 14.96 -7.66 7.22
CA ALA A 31 14.99 -7.94 5.79
C ALA A 31 15.77 -9.22 5.44
N LEU A 32 16.98 -9.40 5.99
CA LEU A 32 17.77 -10.61 5.76
C LEU A 32 17.06 -11.86 6.25
N LYS A 33 16.46 -11.80 7.46
CA LYS A 33 15.67 -12.90 8.03
C LYS A 33 14.47 -13.26 7.18
N THR A 34 13.81 -12.24 6.63
CA THR A 34 12.68 -12.39 5.71
C THR A 34 13.11 -13.11 4.43
N CYS A 35 14.20 -12.66 3.80
CA CYS A 35 14.78 -13.30 2.60
C CYS A 35 15.17 -14.75 2.85
N THR A 36 15.89 -15.04 3.95
CA THR A 36 16.29 -16.40 4.31
C THR A 36 15.08 -17.30 4.53
N CYS A 37 14.03 -16.80 5.18
CA CYS A 37 12.80 -17.56 5.38
C CYS A 37 12.12 -17.87 4.05
N LEU A 38 11.97 -16.91 3.14
CA LEU A 38 11.34 -17.14 1.84
C LEU A 38 12.07 -18.19 1.01
N LEU A 39 13.40 -18.06 0.92
CA LEU A 39 14.26 -18.98 0.19
C LEU A 39 14.23 -20.41 0.75
N LYS A 40 13.91 -20.57 2.05
CA LYS A 40 13.84 -21.87 2.70
C LYS A 40 12.44 -22.46 2.72
N GLU A 41 11.44 -21.66 3.04
CA GLU A 41 10.09 -22.12 3.39
C GLU A 41 9.07 -21.90 2.27
N CYS A 42 9.34 -20.98 1.33
CA CYS A 42 8.45 -20.60 0.22
C CYS A 42 9.13 -20.73 -1.15
N ARG A 43 10.18 -21.55 -1.24
CA ARG A 43 11.05 -21.69 -2.42
C ARG A 43 10.32 -22.09 -3.71
N ILE A 44 9.27 -22.91 -3.60
CA ILE A 44 8.50 -23.39 -4.76
C ILE A 44 7.63 -22.24 -5.30
N GLU A 45 6.89 -21.58 -4.42
CA GLU A 45 6.06 -20.43 -4.75
C GLU A 45 6.90 -19.26 -5.26
N LEU A 46 8.08 -19.07 -4.67
CA LEU A 46 9.08 -18.11 -5.11
C LEU A 46 9.55 -18.40 -6.54
N ALA A 47 9.94 -19.64 -6.84
CA ALA A 47 10.35 -20.03 -8.20
C ALA A 47 9.22 -19.84 -9.22
N LYS A 48 7.98 -20.21 -8.86
CA LYS A 48 6.79 -19.94 -9.68
C LYS A 48 6.58 -18.45 -9.92
N CYS A 49 6.79 -17.62 -8.90
CA CYS A 49 6.67 -16.17 -8.99
C CYS A 49 7.70 -15.58 -9.95
N ILE A 50 8.97 -15.96 -9.82
CA ILE A 50 10.04 -15.49 -10.71
C ILE A 50 9.79 -15.91 -12.16
N ALA A 51 9.26 -17.11 -12.37
CA ALA A 51 8.90 -17.61 -13.70
C ALA A 51 7.67 -16.91 -14.31
N ASN A 52 6.88 -16.17 -13.52
CA ASN A 52 5.71 -15.43 -13.98
C ASN A 52 6.07 -13.95 -14.18
N PRO A 53 5.96 -13.38 -15.41
CA PRO A 53 6.37 -12.00 -15.68
C PRO A 53 5.70 -10.94 -14.80
N ALA A 54 4.42 -11.13 -14.45
CA ALA A 54 3.71 -10.19 -13.59
C ALA A 54 4.15 -10.31 -12.13
N CYS A 55 4.37 -11.52 -11.63
CA CYS A 55 4.87 -11.73 -10.27
C CYS A 55 6.34 -11.28 -10.13
N ALA A 56 7.19 -11.53 -11.12
CA ALA A 56 8.55 -11.00 -11.18
C ALA A 56 8.55 -9.46 -11.23
N ALA A 57 7.66 -8.84 -12.00
CA ALA A 57 7.49 -7.39 -12.02
C ALA A 57 6.98 -6.84 -10.69
N ASN A 58 6.09 -7.56 -9.99
CA ASN A 58 5.67 -7.21 -8.63
C ASN A 58 6.86 -7.17 -7.68
N VAL A 59 7.65 -8.25 -7.65
CA VAL A 59 8.86 -8.36 -6.83
C VAL A 59 9.82 -7.21 -7.15
N ALA A 60 10.11 -6.96 -8.42
CA ALA A 60 10.99 -5.87 -8.85
C ALA A 60 10.46 -4.49 -8.45
N CYS A 61 9.15 -4.26 -8.54
CA CYS A 61 8.53 -3.02 -8.07
C CYS A 61 8.73 -2.82 -6.58
N LEU A 62 8.52 -3.87 -5.78
CA LEU A 62 8.68 -3.83 -4.33
C LEU A 62 10.10 -3.45 -3.93
N GLN A 63 11.11 -3.97 -4.64
CA GLN A 63 12.51 -3.62 -4.41
C GLN A 63 12.75 -2.11 -4.43
N THR A 64 12.04 -1.38 -5.29
CA THR A 64 12.14 0.09 -5.41
C THR A 64 11.51 0.83 -4.23
N CYS A 65 10.71 0.15 -3.41
CA CYS A 65 10.00 0.74 -2.28
C CYS A 65 10.85 0.83 -1.01
N ASN A 66 11.89 0.01 -0.89
CA ASN A 66 12.68 -0.09 0.34
C ASN A 66 13.33 1.22 0.77
N ASN A 67 13.28 1.48 2.07
CA ASN A 67 13.86 2.66 2.71
C ASN A 67 13.26 3.99 2.21
N ARG A 68 12.13 3.94 1.51
CA ARG A 68 11.39 5.16 1.16
C ARG A 68 10.57 5.63 2.36
N PRO A 69 10.35 6.94 2.51
CA PRO A 69 9.45 7.47 3.53
C PRO A 69 8.01 6.97 3.37
N ASP A 70 7.61 6.62 2.15
CA ASP A 70 6.30 6.06 1.77
C ASP A 70 6.38 4.55 1.42
N GLU A 71 7.29 3.81 2.06
CA GLU A 71 7.55 2.40 1.73
C GLU A 71 6.29 1.52 1.77
N THR A 72 5.45 1.66 2.79
CA THR A 72 4.22 0.86 2.92
C THR A 72 3.26 1.16 1.76
N GLU A 73 3.06 2.44 1.45
CA GLU A 73 2.18 2.90 0.38
C GLU A 73 2.70 2.46 -1.00
N CYS A 74 4.01 2.54 -1.21
CA CYS A 74 4.67 2.05 -2.41
C CYS A 74 4.48 0.53 -2.58
N GLN A 75 4.69 -0.24 -1.51
CA GLN A 75 4.56 -1.70 -1.57
C GLN A 75 3.12 -2.15 -1.89
N ILE A 76 2.13 -1.45 -1.34
CA ILE A 76 0.72 -1.70 -1.64
C ILE A 76 0.42 -1.42 -3.12
N LYS A 77 0.89 -0.29 -3.66
CA LYS A 77 0.69 0.05 -5.08
C LYS A 77 1.30 -0.98 -6.03
N CYS A 78 2.46 -1.53 -5.70
CA CYS A 78 3.06 -2.62 -6.46
C CYS A 78 2.15 -3.87 -6.46
N GLY A 79 1.65 -4.27 -5.27
CA GLY A 79 0.73 -5.40 -5.13
C GLY A 79 -0.54 -5.24 -5.98
N ASP A 80 -1.14 -4.04 -5.95
CA ASP A 80 -2.35 -3.71 -6.72
C ASP A 80 -2.12 -3.79 -8.24
N LEU A 81 -0.99 -3.25 -8.71
CA LEU A 81 -0.66 -3.18 -10.14
C LEU A 81 -0.44 -4.58 -10.75
N PHE A 82 0.19 -5.47 -10.01
CA PHE A 82 0.63 -6.77 -10.52
C PHE A 82 -0.18 -7.97 -10.00
N GLU A 83 -1.31 -7.73 -9.31
CA GLU A 83 -2.16 -8.77 -8.72
C GLU A 83 -2.56 -9.85 -9.74
N ASN A 84 -2.26 -11.10 -9.38
CA ASN A 84 -2.63 -12.32 -10.09
C ASN A 84 -2.53 -13.53 -9.15
N SER A 85 -3.03 -14.70 -9.57
CA SER A 85 -3.07 -15.90 -8.74
C SER A 85 -1.71 -16.45 -8.32
N VAL A 86 -0.63 -16.21 -9.09
CA VAL A 86 0.73 -16.62 -8.71
C VAL A 86 1.29 -15.72 -7.61
N VAL A 87 1.00 -14.42 -7.68
CA VAL A 87 1.30 -13.47 -6.60
C VAL A 87 0.54 -13.87 -5.33
N ASP A 88 -0.72 -14.30 -5.46
CA ASP A 88 -1.52 -14.77 -4.32
C ASP A 88 -0.94 -16.02 -3.66
N GLU A 89 -0.55 -17.04 -4.44
CA GLU A 89 0.08 -18.26 -3.91
C GLU A 89 1.39 -17.93 -3.17
N PHE A 90 2.20 -17.02 -3.74
CA PHE A 90 3.42 -16.54 -3.11
C PHE A 90 3.14 -15.79 -1.80
N ASN A 91 2.18 -14.87 -1.79
CA ASN A 91 1.79 -14.11 -0.60
C ASN A 91 1.21 -15.00 0.50
N GLU A 92 0.37 -15.98 0.15
CA GLU A 92 -0.17 -16.94 1.10
C GLU A 92 0.96 -17.69 1.82
N CYS A 93 1.99 -18.13 1.07
CA CYS A 93 3.15 -18.75 1.69
C CYS A 93 3.91 -17.76 2.58
N ALA A 94 4.30 -16.61 2.01
CA ALA A 94 5.19 -15.64 2.63
C ALA A 94 4.60 -15.01 3.90
N VAL A 95 3.33 -14.63 3.85
CA VAL A 95 2.64 -13.82 4.87
C VAL A 95 1.84 -14.72 5.81
N SER A 96 0.97 -15.57 5.28
CA SER A 96 0.00 -16.32 6.10
C SER A 96 0.57 -17.62 6.66
N ARG A 97 1.10 -18.48 5.79
CA ARG A 97 1.44 -19.87 6.12
C ARG A 97 2.79 -20.00 6.82
N LYS A 98 3.83 -19.37 6.27
CA LYS A 98 5.20 -19.45 6.78
C LYS A 98 5.61 -18.23 7.59
N LYS A 99 4.86 -17.12 7.48
CA LYS A 99 5.08 -15.88 8.25
C LYS A 99 6.52 -15.39 8.15
N CYS A 100 7.07 -15.50 6.95
CA CYS A 100 8.38 -14.98 6.62
C CYS A 100 8.38 -13.45 6.67
N VAL A 101 7.25 -12.82 6.35
CA VAL A 101 7.05 -11.38 6.48
C VAL A 101 6.53 -11.06 7.89
N PRO A 102 7.20 -10.19 8.65
CA PRO A 102 6.69 -9.79 9.95
C PRO A 102 5.41 -8.97 9.78
N ARG A 103 4.42 -9.24 10.63
CA ARG A 103 3.17 -8.49 10.65
C ARG A 103 3.40 -7.08 11.22
N LYS A 104 2.99 -6.06 10.48
CA LYS A 104 2.96 -4.66 10.96
C LYS A 104 1.99 -4.54 12.13
N SER A 105 2.46 -3.95 13.22
CA SER A 105 1.66 -3.80 14.46
C SER A 105 0.76 -2.57 14.43
N ASP A 106 -0.31 -2.59 15.23
CA ASP A 106 -1.21 -1.45 15.41
C ASP A 106 -0.49 -0.35 16.17
N VAL A 107 -0.27 0.79 15.53
CA VAL A 107 0.35 1.96 16.16
C VAL A 107 -0.70 2.88 16.81
N GLY A 108 -1.98 2.52 16.74
CA GLY A 108 -3.07 3.27 17.34
C GLY A 108 -3.59 4.41 16.48
N ASP A 109 -3.18 4.50 15.21
CA ASP A 109 -3.61 5.55 14.30
C ASP A 109 -5.12 5.51 14.10
N PHE A 110 -5.71 4.32 14.03
CA PHE A 110 -7.14 4.11 13.84
C PHE A 110 -7.76 3.40 15.06
N PRO A 111 -8.08 4.14 16.15
CA PRO A 111 -8.74 3.56 17.31
C PRO A 111 -10.21 3.25 17.01
N VAL A 112 -10.75 2.20 17.65
CA VAL A 112 -12.18 1.89 17.56
C VAL A 112 -12.98 3.06 18.14
N PRO A 113 -13.93 3.66 17.39
CA PRO A 113 -14.74 4.77 17.89
C PRO A 113 -15.62 4.36 19.08
N ASP A 114 -15.88 5.30 19.99
CA ASP A 114 -16.86 5.08 21.05
C ASP A 114 -18.27 4.87 20.45
N PRO A 115 -19.04 3.83 20.84
CA PRO A 115 -20.36 3.59 20.26
C PRO A 115 -21.36 4.76 20.40
N SER A 116 -21.15 5.67 21.36
CA SER A 116 -21.98 6.86 21.55
C SER A 116 -21.80 7.91 20.44
N VAL A 117 -20.68 7.90 19.71
CA VAL A 117 -20.45 8.83 18.59
C VAL A 117 -20.99 8.32 17.26
N LEU A 118 -21.36 7.05 17.18
CA LEU A 118 -21.92 6.41 16.00
C LEU A 118 -23.41 6.75 15.82
N VAL A 119 -23.95 6.47 14.63
CA VAL A 119 -25.40 6.50 14.42
C VAL A 119 -26.09 5.51 15.34
N GLN A 120 -27.11 5.97 16.06
CA GLN A 120 -27.84 5.15 17.04
C GLN A 120 -28.97 4.33 16.38
N LYS A 121 -29.36 4.69 15.16
CA LYS A 121 -30.34 3.98 14.34
C LYS A 121 -29.79 3.91 12.93
N PHE A 122 -29.74 2.71 12.36
CA PHE A 122 -29.25 2.46 11.02
C PHE A 122 -29.85 1.16 10.50
N ASP A 123 -30.42 1.17 9.31
CA ASP A 123 -30.88 -0.04 8.62
C ASP A 123 -29.87 -0.37 7.51
N MET A 124 -29.30 -1.58 7.52
CA MET A 124 -28.39 -2.03 6.45
C MET A 124 -29.02 -1.94 5.06
N LYS A 125 -30.35 -2.00 4.96
CA LYS A 125 -31.06 -1.86 3.68
C LYS A 125 -30.86 -0.49 3.05
N ASP A 126 -30.51 0.54 3.83
CA ASP A 126 -30.23 1.88 3.33
C ASP A 126 -29.03 1.89 2.37
N PHE A 127 -28.10 0.93 2.50
CA PHE A 127 -27.03 0.72 1.53
C PHE A 127 -27.50 0.19 0.17
N SER A 128 -28.72 -0.34 0.03
CA SER A 128 -29.12 -1.05 -1.19
C SER A 128 -28.98 -0.18 -2.45
N GLY A 129 -28.49 -0.78 -3.53
CA GLY A 129 -28.22 -0.12 -4.80
C GLY A 129 -26.81 0.46 -4.91
N LYS A 130 -26.67 1.43 -5.82
CA LYS A 130 -25.37 1.99 -6.21
C LYS A 130 -24.95 3.17 -5.35
N TRP A 131 -23.67 3.20 -5.00
CA TRP A 131 -23.01 4.24 -4.23
C TRP A 131 -21.62 4.54 -4.79
N TYR A 132 -21.21 5.79 -4.69
CA TYR A 132 -19.87 6.24 -5.04
C TYR A 132 -19.11 6.59 -3.78
N ILE A 133 -17.84 6.18 -3.67
CA ILE A 133 -16.93 6.83 -2.72
C ILE A 133 -16.54 8.16 -3.35
N THR A 134 -16.86 9.28 -2.71
CA THR A 134 -16.51 10.64 -3.20
C THR A 134 -15.43 11.33 -2.39
N ARG A 135 -15.17 10.84 -1.17
CA ARG A 135 -14.08 11.30 -0.30
C ARG A 135 -13.49 10.12 0.46
N GLY A 136 -12.17 10.11 0.57
CA GLY A 136 -11.39 9.11 1.27
C GLY A 136 -10.35 9.73 2.19
N LEU A 137 -10.13 9.15 3.37
CA LEU A 137 -9.13 9.63 4.32
C LEU A 137 -7.75 9.03 4.03
N ASN A 138 -7.70 7.72 3.78
CA ASN A 138 -6.47 7.00 3.57
C ASN A 138 -6.13 6.95 2.07
N PRO A 139 -5.12 7.68 1.58
CA PRO A 139 -4.78 7.74 0.16
C PRO A 139 -4.50 6.36 -0.46
N THR A 140 -4.06 5.42 0.36
CA THR A 140 -3.63 4.10 -0.09
C THR A 140 -4.80 3.17 -0.37
N PHE A 141 -5.95 3.39 0.27
CA PHE A 141 -7.08 2.46 0.25
C PHE A 141 -8.40 3.08 -0.14
N ASP A 142 -8.52 4.40 0.02
CA ASP A 142 -9.78 5.12 -0.07
C ASP A 142 -9.88 6.01 -1.33
N VAL A 143 -8.79 6.09 -2.10
CA VAL A 143 -8.63 7.08 -3.19
C VAL A 143 -8.26 6.42 -4.50
N PHE A 144 -9.12 5.49 -4.94
CA PHE A 144 -9.06 4.95 -6.29
C PHE A 144 -9.98 5.71 -7.24
N ASP A 145 -9.69 5.61 -8.53
CA ASP A 145 -10.56 6.17 -9.56
C ASP A 145 -11.78 5.26 -9.77
N CYS A 146 -12.91 5.87 -10.12
CA CYS A 146 -14.20 5.22 -10.37
C CYS A 146 -14.57 4.17 -9.31
N GLN A 147 -14.78 4.62 -8.07
CA GLN A 147 -15.18 3.77 -6.95
C GLN A 147 -16.70 3.61 -6.88
N LEU A 148 -17.26 2.85 -7.82
CA LEU A 148 -18.69 2.51 -7.87
C LEU A 148 -18.94 1.18 -7.18
N HIS A 149 -19.65 1.20 -6.06
CA HIS A 149 -20.00 0.01 -5.30
C HIS A 149 -21.51 -0.23 -5.37
N GLU A 150 -21.91 -1.48 -5.58
CA GLU A 150 -23.31 -1.88 -5.59
C GLU A 150 -23.58 -2.83 -4.43
N PHE A 151 -24.53 -2.47 -3.58
CA PHE A 151 -24.86 -3.25 -2.39
C PHE A 151 -26.28 -3.82 -2.48
N HIS A 152 -26.46 -4.96 -1.83
CA HIS A 152 -27.76 -5.56 -1.60
C HIS A 152 -27.77 -6.32 -0.27
N THR A 153 -28.96 -6.65 0.23
CA THR A 153 -29.10 -7.42 1.47
C THR A 153 -29.44 -8.87 1.15
N GLU A 154 -28.75 -9.81 1.82
CA GLU A 154 -29.01 -11.25 1.75
C GLU A 154 -29.28 -11.76 3.17
N GLY A 155 -30.56 -11.90 3.53
CA GLY A 155 -30.95 -12.27 4.89
C GLY A 155 -30.53 -11.20 5.91
N ASN A 156 -29.60 -11.55 6.79
CA ASN A 156 -29.03 -10.64 7.79
C ASN A 156 -27.65 -10.08 7.40
N LYS A 157 -27.26 -10.19 6.13
CA LYS A 157 -25.98 -9.73 5.61
C LYS A 157 -26.15 -8.58 4.63
N LEU A 158 -25.26 -7.61 4.69
CA LEU A 158 -25.02 -6.65 3.62
C LEU A 158 -23.95 -7.22 2.70
N VAL A 159 -24.24 -7.37 1.41
CA VAL A 159 -23.29 -7.83 0.40
C VAL A 159 -22.95 -6.64 -0.49
N GLY A 160 -21.66 -6.33 -0.61
CA GLY A 160 -21.14 -5.27 -1.45
C GLY A 160 -20.32 -5.83 -2.59
N ASN A 161 -20.74 -5.56 -3.82
CA ASN A 161 -19.95 -5.75 -5.03
C ASN A 161 -19.17 -4.45 -5.28
N LEU A 162 -17.91 -4.47 -4.92
CA LEU A 162 -17.03 -3.31 -4.98
C LEU A 162 -16.30 -3.30 -6.32
N THR A 163 -16.18 -2.15 -6.95
CA THR A 163 -15.35 -1.96 -8.15
C THR A 163 -14.53 -0.70 -8.03
N TRP A 164 -13.29 -0.74 -8.53
CA TRP A 164 -12.38 0.39 -8.54
C TRP A 164 -11.38 0.28 -9.69
N ARG A 165 -10.81 1.42 -10.08
CA ARG A 165 -9.79 1.48 -11.13
C ARG A 165 -8.41 1.71 -10.53
N ILE A 166 -7.45 0.98 -11.07
CA ILE A 166 -6.03 1.14 -10.78
C ILE A 166 -5.40 1.76 -12.02
N GLY A 167 -4.89 2.97 -11.89
CA GLY A 167 -4.18 3.66 -12.96
C GLY A 167 -2.88 2.94 -13.33
N THR A 168 -2.57 2.86 -14.61
CA THR A 168 -1.34 2.25 -15.12
C THR A 168 -0.33 3.33 -15.53
N PRO A 169 0.99 3.01 -15.54
CA PRO A 169 2.02 3.98 -15.88
C PRO A 169 1.87 4.63 -17.27
N ASP A 170 1.26 3.93 -18.23
CA ASP A 170 0.95 4.42 -19.58
C ASP A 170 -0.25 5.37 -19.63
N GLY A 171 -0.85 5.74 -18.50
CA GLY A 171 -2.03 6.62 -18.42
C GLY A 171 -3.37 5.89 -18.60
N GLY A 172 -3.34 4.56 -18.57
CA GLY A 172 -4.50 3.69 -18.62
C GLY A 172 -5.08 3.33 -17.26
N PHE A 173 -5.93 2.32 -17.25
CA PHE A 173 -6.38 1.69 -16.02
C PHE A 173 -6.80 0.22 -16.18
N PHE A 174 -6.72 -0.54 -15.09
CA PHE A 174 -7.43 -1.80 -14.92
C PHE A 174 -8.60 -1.63 -13.96
N THR A 175 -9.71 -2.33 -14.19
CA THR A 175 -10.81 -2.40 -13.22
C THR A 175 -10.67 -3.66 -12.38
N ARG A 176 -10.70 -3.50 -11.06
CA ARG A 176 -10.76 -4.60 -10.10
C ARG A 176 -12.15 -4.68 -9.48
N SER A 177 -12.47 -5.86 -8.97
CA SER A 177 -13.71 -6.10 -8.24
C SER A 177 -13.50 -7.02 -7.07
N ALA A 178 -14.23 -6.79 -5.98
CA ALA A 178 -14.26 -7.66 -4.82
C ALA A 178 -15.70 -7.78 -4.29
N VAL A 179 -15.98 -8.90 -3.61
CA VAL A 179 -17.24 -9.08 -2.90
C VAL A 179 -16.96 -9.09 -1.42
N GLN A 180 -17.61 -8.20 -0.68
CA GLN A 180 -17.55 -8.18 0.78
C GLN A 180 -18.90 -8.46 1.39
N LYS A 181 -18.90 -9.12 2.55
CA LYS A 181 -20.12 -9.48 3.27
C LYS A 181 -20.01 -8.99 4.70
N PHE A 182 -20.94 -8.14 5.11
CA PHE A 182 -20.99 -7.57 6.44
C PHE A 182 -22.20 -8.06 7.22
N VAL A 183 -22.04 -8.18 8.53
CA VAL A 183 -23.11 -8.49 9.49
C VAL A 183 -23.22 -7.33 10.47
N GLN A 184 -24.43 -6.77 10.63
CA GLN A 184 -24.66 -5.69 11.59
C GLN A 184 -24.61 -6.17 13.04
N ASP A 185 -24.01 -5.36 13.92
CA ASP A 185 -24.02 -5.63 15.35
C ASP A 185 -25.45 -5.53 15.92
N PRO A 186 -25.92 -6.52 16.71
CA PRO A 186 -27.29 -6.55 17.20
C PRO A 186 -27.59 -5.49 18.28
N LYS A 187 -26.56 -4.94 18.94
CA LYS A 187 -26.68 -3.95 20.01
C LYS A 187 -26.39 -2.53 19.50
N TYR A 188 -25.49 -2.39 18.54
CA TYR A 188 -25.02 -1.12 17.99
C TYR A 188 -25.24 -1.08 16.48
N PRO A 189 -26.41 -0.63 15.99
CA PRO A 189 -26.77 -0.67 14.58
C PRO A 189 -25.78 0.05 13.65
N GLY A 190 -25.03 1.03 14.16
CA GLY A 190 -23.97 1.71 13.40
C GLY A 190 -22.68 0.90 13.20
N ILE A 191 -22.61 -0.37 13.60
CA ILE A 191 -21.42 -1.22 13.43
C ILE A 191 -21.74 -2.38 12.49
N LEU A 192 -20.90 -2.59 11.47
CA LEU A 192 -20.99 -3.71 10.53
C LEU A 192 -19.66 -4.47 10.50
N TYR A 193 -19.70 -5.78 10.73
CA TYR A 193 -18.53 -6.65 10.79
C TYR A 193 -18.35 -7.44 9.49
N ASN A 194 -17.19 -7.34 8.85
CA ASN A 194 -16.75 -8.28 7.82
C ASN A 194 -15.58 -9.12 8.35
N HIS A 195 -15.89 -10.33 8.81
CA HIS A 195 -14.93 -11.29 9.36
C HIS A 195 -14.91 -12.58 8.53
N ASP A 196 -13.98 -13.48 8.87
CA ASP A 196 -13.89 -14.84 8.34
C ASP A 196 -13.62 -14.92 6.83
N ASN A 197 -12.87 -13.96 6.30
CA ASN A 197 -12.46 -13.98 4.91
C ASN A 197 -11.29 -14.97 4.72
N GLU A 198 -11.34 -15.78 3.67
CA GLU A 198 -10.44 -16.92 3.45
C GLU A 198 -9.01 -16.46 3.08
N TYR A 199 -8.89 -15.51 2.16
CA TYR A 199 -7.60 -14.99 1.74
C TYR A 199 -7.04 -14.00 2.78
N LEU A 200 -5.79 -14.19 3.21
CA LEU A 200 -5.08 -13.38 4.23
C LEU A 200 -5.77 -13.21 5.59
N HIS A 201 -6.84 -13.98 5.86
CA HIS A 201 -7.61 -13.95 7.12
C HIS A 201 -8.02 -12.55 7.56
N TYR A 202 -8.35 -11.68 6.60
CA TYR A 202 -8.59 -10.28 6.91
C TYR A 202 -9.95 -10.06 7.61
N GLN A 203 -10.00 -8.99 8.40
CA GLN A 203 -11.18 -8.47 9.05
C GLN A 203 -11.31 -6.98 8.72
N ASP A 204 -12.52 -6.52 8.49
CA ASP A 204 -12.80 -5.12 8.17
C ASP A 204 -14.11 -4.68 8.82
N ASP A 205 -13.98 -3.91 9.90
CA ASP A 205 -15.10 -3.43 10.71
C ASP A 205 -15.47 -2.02 10.28
N TRP A 206 -16.73 -1.81 9.94
CA TRP A 206 -17.28 -0.51 9.58
C TRP A 206 -18.06 0.09 10.74
N TYR A 207 -17.84 1.39 10.93
CA TYR A 207 -18.43 2.21 11.97
C TYR A 207 -19.08 3.42 11.29
N ILE A 208 -20.41 3.44 11.26
CA ILE A 208 -21.19 4.47 10.59
C ILE A 208 -21.23 5.72 11.47
N LEU A 209 -20.48 6.76 11.07
CA LEU A 209 -20.34 8.00 11.82
C LEU A 209 -21.53 8.94 11.64
N SER A 210 -22.05 9.00 10.41
CA SER A 210 -23.23 9.79 10.05
C SER A 210 -23.88 9.18 8.81
N SER A 211 -25.19 9.33 8.70
CA SER A 211 -25.93 8.86 7.54
C SER A 211 -27.23 9.64 7.40
N LYS A 212 -27.61 9.90 6.15
CA LYS A 212 -28.90 10.47 5.77
C LYS A 212 -29.36 9.80 4.48
N VAL A 213 -30.46 9.06 4.54
CA VAL A 213 -31.03 8.33 3.40
C VAL A 213 -32.52 8.66 3.29
N GLU A 214 -32.84 9.56 2.38
CA GLU A 214 -34.19 10.09 2.12
C GLU A 214 -34.66 9.77 0.70
N ASN A 215 -33.96 8.87 0.00
CA ASN A 215 -34.13 8.56 -1.43
C ASN A 215 -33.88 9.80 -2.32
N SER A 216 -32.85 10.55 -1.96
CA SER A 216 -32.41 11.79 -2.60
C SER A 216 -31.02 11.61 -3.24
N PRO A 217 -30.67 12.38 -4.30
CA PRO A 217 -29.30 12.45 -4.81
C PRO A 217 -28.26 12.89 -3.77
N GLU A 218 -28.70 13.57 -2.69
CA GLU A 218 -27.85 14.03 -1.59
C GLU A 218 -27.65 12.99 -0.49
N ASP A 219 -28.28 11.82 -0.61
CA ASP A 219 -28.14 10.74 0.36
C ASP A 219 -26.67 10.33 0.51
N TYR A 220 -26.27 10.09 1.76
CA TYR A 220 -24.90 9.75 2.11
C TYR A 220 -24.83 8.77 3.29
N ILE A 221 -23.73 8.02 3.31
CA ILE A 221 -23.33 7.17 4.44
C ILE A 221 -21.84 7.39 4.68
N PHE A 222 -21.50 7.89 5.86
CA PHE A 222 -20.13 8.20 6.24
C PHE A 222 -19.56 7.10 7.12
N VAL A 223 -18.57 6.38 6.60
CA VAL A 223 -18.05 5.15 7.19
C VAL A 223 -16.63 5.37 7.65
N TYR A 224 -16.38 5.16 8.94
CA TYR A 224 -15.05 4.90 9.45
C TYR A 224 -14.81 3.40 9.43
N TYR A 225 -13.60 2.96 9.10
CA TYR A 225 -13.29 1.53 9.15
C TYR A 225 -11.95 1.25 9.82
N LYS A 226 -11.89 0.07 10.45
CA LYS A 226 -10.67 -0.50 11.02
C LYS A 226 -10.61 -1.96 10.64
N GLY A 227 -9.44 -2.40 10.20
CA GLY A 227 -9.23 -3.79 9.91
C GLY A 227 -7.84 -4.30 10.27
N ARG A 228 -7.69 -5.60 10.08
CA ARG A 228 -6.46 -6.35 10.33
C ARG A 228 -6.41 -7.57 9.43
N ASN A 229 -5.20 -7.99 9.09
CA ASN A 229 -4.95 -9.24 8.38
C ASN A 229 -3.62 -9.84 8.83
N ASP A 230 -3.15 -10.87 8.13
CA ASP A 230 -1.87 -11.51 8.42
C ASP A 230 -0.65 -10.58 8.23
N ALA A 231 -0.77 -9.54 7.39
CA ALA A 231 0.31 -8.59 7.06
C ALA A 231 0.33 -7.33 7.95
N TRP A 232 -0.83 -6.84 8.38
CA TRP A 232 -0.97 -5.60 9.14
C TRP A 232 -2.16 -5.67 10.09
N ASP A 233 -1.90 -5.47 11.38
CA ASP A 233 -2.90 -5.39 12.44
C ASP A 233 -3.20 -3.93 12.74
N GLY A 234 -4.28 -3.34 12.21
CA GLY A 234 -4.64 -1.94 12.50
C GLY A 234 -4.59 -0.99 11.30
N TYR A 235 -4.75 -1.50 10.08
CA TYR A 235 -5.09 -0.60 8.97
C TYR A 235 -6.46 0.03 9.21
N GLY A 236 -6.66 1.23 8.69
CA GLY A 236 -7.93 1.91 8.81
C GLY A 236 -7.99 3.13 7.91
N GLY A 237 -9.16 3.76 7.95
CA GLY A 237 -9.46 4.90 7.10
C GLY A 237 -10.88 5.36 7.33
N SER A 238 -11.36 6.17 6.41
CA SER A 238 -12.73 6.67 6.45
C SER A 238 -13.14 7.10 5.05
N VAL A 239 -14.31 6.63 4.62
CA VAL A 239 -14.84 6.84 3.28
C VAL A 239 -16.25 7.41 3.37
N LEU A 240 -16.54 8.33 2.46
CA LEU A 240 -17.86 8.88 2.27
C LEU A 240 -18.53 8.25 1.04
N TYR A 241 -19.59 7.49 1.29
CA TYR A 241 -20.49 7.04 0.24
C TYR A 241 -21.54 8.12 -0.04
N THR A 242 -21.76 8.43 -1.32
CA THR A 242 -22.84 9.30 -1.80
C THR A 242 -23.58 8.65 -2.96
N ARG A 243 -24.87 8.95 -3.11
CA ARG A 243 -25.64 8.51 -4.29
C ARG A 243 -25.16 9.20 -5.56
N SER A 244 -24.85 10.50 -5.47
CA SER A 244 -24.20 11.25 -6.53
C SER A 244 -22.72 10.85 -6.66
N SER A 245 -22.21 10.85 -7.89
CA SER A 245 -20.78 10.67 -8.19
C SER A 245 -19.93 11.89 -7.81
N VAL A 246 -20.59 13.01 -7.50
CA VAL A 246 -19.98 14.25 -7.01
C VAL A 246 -20.53 14.56 -5.63
N LEU A 247 -19.64 14.85 -4.67
CA LEU A 247 -20.00 15.26 -3.31
C LEU A 247 -20.97 16.45 -3.32
N PRO A 248 -22.19 16.32 -2.77
CA PRO A 248 -23.07 17.46 -2.54
C PRO A 248 -22.48 18.40 -1.48
N GLU A 249 -22.45 19.71 -1.76
CA GLU A 249 -21.88 20.68 -0.81
C GLU A 249 -22.76 20.89 0.43
N SER A 250 -24.07 20.67 0.29
CA SER A 250 -25.07 20.82 1.36
C SER A 250 -24.79 19.95 2.59
N ILE A 251 -24.16 18.79 2.41
CA ILE A 251 -23.91 17.81 3.48
C ILE A 251 -22.56 18.03 4.18
N ILE A 252 -21.67 18.88 3.65
CA ILE A 252 -20.31 19.12 4.19
C ILE A 252 -20.32 19.49 5.69
N PRO A 253 -21.20 20.38 6.19
CA PRO A 253 -21.21 20.73 7.62
C PRO A 253 -21.46 19.53 8.54
N GLU A 254 -22.36 18.62 8.15
CA GLU A 254 -22.65 17.40 8.93
C GLU A 254 -21.44 16.45 8.95
N LEU A 255 -20.74 16.33 7.82
CA LEU A 255 -19.55 15.49 7.67
C LEU A 255 -18.38 16.00 8.50
N GLN A 256 -18.18 17.31 8.56
CA GLN A 256 -17.16 17.94 9.42
C GLN A 256 -17.42 17.63 10.90
N ILE A 257 -18.68 17.75 11.36
CA ILE A 257 -19.07 17.41 12.73
C ILE A 257 -18.81 15.92 13.01
N ALA A 258 -19.19 15.04 12.08
CA ALA A 258 -18.99 13.60 12.23
C ALA A 258 -17.51 13.19 12.29
N ALA A 259 -16.67 13.78 11.43
CA ALA A 259 -15.22 13.54 11.43
C ALA A 259 -14.57 14.01 12.74
N GLN A 260 -14.97 15.17 13.26
CA GLN A 260 -14.42 15.72 14.50
C GLN A 260 -14.70 14.83 15.72
N LYS A 261 -15.85 14.15 15.77
CA LYS A 261 -16.19 13.21 16.87
C LYS A 261 -15.20 12.05 16.99
N VAL A 262 -14.50 11.71 15.92
CA VAL A 262 -13.45 10.67 15.88
C VAL A 262 -12.05 11.25 15.71
N GLY A 263 -11.88 12.55 16.02
CA GLY A 263 -10.58 13.22 15.99
C GLY A 263 -10.00 13.41 14.59
N ARG A 264 -10.85 13.50 13.56
CA ARG A 264 -10.45 13.74 12.16
C ARG A 264 -10.93 15.09 11.65
N ASP A 265 -10.21 15.62 10.68
CA ASP A 265 -10.64 16.79 9.91
C ASP A 265 -11.13 16.36 8.53
N PHE A 266 -12.40 16.62 8.23
CA PHE A 266 -12.97 16.26 6.93
C PHE A 266 -12.29 17.00 5.76
N ASN A 267 -11.66 18.16 6.01
CA ASN A 267 -10.96 18.91 4.97
C ASN A 267 -9.67 18.22 4.49
N THR A 268 -9.13 17.27 5.25
CA THR A 268 -7.97 16.47 4.80
C THR A 268 -8.39 15.26 3.96
N PHE A 269 -9.69 15.03 3.78
CA PHE A 269 -10.17 13.92 2.96
C PHE A 269 -9.96 14.25 1.49
N ILE A 270 -9.41 13.28 0.77
CA ILE A 270 -9.03 13.41 -0.62
C ILE A 270 -10.26 13.14 -1.49
N LYS A 271 -10.42 13.95 -2.53
CA LYS A 271 -11.44 13.76 -3.55
C LYS A 271 -11.06 12.58 -4.44
N THR A 272 -12.00 11.67 -4.65
CA THR A 272 -11.89 10.60 -5.65
C THR A 272 -12.40 11.08 -7.00
N ASP A 273 -11.80 10.58 -8.08
CA ASP A 273 -12.28 10.82 -9.44
C ASP A 273 -13.31 9.76 -9.82
N ASN A 274 -14.57 10.15 -9.98
CA ASN A 274 -15.65 9.25 -10.39
C ASN A 274 -16.08 9.46 -11.86
N THR A 275 -15.17 9.92 -12.71
CA THR A 275 -15.37 9.92 -14.18
C THR A 275 -15.27 8.49 -14.73
N CYS A 276 -16.30 7.70 -14.46
CA CYS A 276 -16.44 6.31 -14.88
C CYS A 276 -16.75 6.18 -16.39
N GLY A 277 -15.77 6.51 -17.25
CA GLY A 277 -15.84 6.38 -18.72
C GLY A 277 -15.04 5.19 -19.28
N PRO A 278 -15.15 4.85 -20.58
CA PRO A 278 -14.28 3.85 -21.20
C PRO A 278 -12.80 4.29 -21.13
N GLU A 279 -11.88 3.32 -21.25
CA GLU A 279 -10.45 3.63 -21.28
C GLU A 279 -10.10 4.46 -22.52
N PRO A 280 -9.36 5.58 -22.37
CA PRO A 280 -8.91 6.35 -23.52
C PRO A 280 -8.00 5.52 -24.44
N PRO A 281 -8.02 5.75 -25.77
CA PRO A 281 -7.13 5.06 -26.70
C PRO A 281 -5.64 5.23 -26.33
N LEU A 282 -4.82 4.19 -26.55
CA LEU A 282 -3.38 4.21 -26.22
C LEU A 282 -2.63 5.42 -26.79
N VAL A 283 -2.97 5.88 -27.99
CA VAL A 283 -2.32 7.05 -28.62
C VAL A 283 -2.55 8.31 -27.81
N GLU A 284 -3.79 8.58 -27.41
CA GLU A 284 -4.15 9.74 -26.57
C GLU A 284 -3.48 9.66 -25.19
N ARG A 285 -3.39 8.45 -24.61
CA ARG A 285 -2.71 8.22 -23.33
C ARG A 285 -1.20 8.51 -23.41
N LEU A 286 -0.54 8.06 -24.48
CA LEU A 286 0.88 8.30 -24.73
C LEU A 286 1.17 9.78 -25.00
N GLU A 287 0.35 10.45 -25.81
CA GLU A 287 0.46 11.90 -26.07
C GLU A 287 0.38 12.70 -24.76
N LYS A 288 -0.62 12.41 -23.93
CA LYS A 288 -0.75 13.04 -22.61
C LYS A 288 0.46 12.77 -21.70
N LYS A 289 1.01 11.55 -21.72
CA LYS A 289 2.20 11.20 -20.94
C LYS A 289 3.45 11.92 -21.42
N VAL A 290 3.60 12.10 -22.74
CA VAL A 290 4.67 12.91 -23.31
C VAL A 290 4.53 14.36 -22.89
N GLU A 291 3.33 14.94 -22.96
CA GLU A 291 3.07 16.32 -22.49
C GLU A 291 3.34 16.48 -20.98
N GLU A 292 2.92 15.52 -20.14
CA GLU A 292 3.23 15.49 -18.71
C GLU A 292 4.75 15.41 -18.47
N GLY A 293 5.44 14.56 -19.24
CA GLY A 293 6.90 14.41 -19.20
C GLY A 293 7.61 15.69 -19.62
N GLU A 294 7.19 16.34 -20.70
CA GLU A 294 7.72 17.62 -21.16
C GLU A 294 7.51 18.72 -20.12
N ARG A 295 6.32 18.79 -19.50
CA ARG A 295 6.06 19.73 -18.39
C ARG A 295 6.91 19.45 -17.15
N THR A 296 7.16 18.18 -16.86
CA THR A 296 8.00 17.77 -15.73
C THR A 296 9.45 18.13 -15.99
N ILE A 297 9.96 17.87 -17.20
CA ILE A 297 11.30 18.31 -17.62
C ILE A 297 11.42 19.84 -17.54
N ILE A 298 10.41 20.59 -17.98
CA ILE A 298 10.42 22.06 -17.86
C ILE A 298 10.50 22.49 -16.39
N LYS A 299 9.69 21.90 -15.50
CA LYS A 299 9.73 22.20 -14.06
C LYS A 299 11.05 21.81 -13.42
N GLU A 300 11.57 20.64 -13.72
CA GLU A 300 12.88 20.18 -13.22
C GLU A 300 13.99 21.10 -13.74
N VAL A 301 13.92 21.57 -14.98
CA VAL A 301 14.87 22.56 -15.52
C VAL A 301 14.71 23.91 -14.82
N GLU A 302 13.49 24.37 -14.51
CA GLU A 302 13.25 25.60 -13.73
C GLU A 302 13.76 25.46 -12.28
N GLU A 303 13.56 24.32 -11.63
CA GLU A 303 14.05 24.02 -10.27
C GLU A 303 15.58 23.84 -10.24
N ILE A 304 16.17 23.22 -11.28
CA ILE A 304 17.61 23.13 -11.46
C ILE A 304 18.20 24.52 -11.74
N GLU A 305 17.53 25.40 -12.49
CA GLU A 305 17.95 26.78 -12.69
C GLU A 305 17.96 27.59 -11.37
N GLU A 306 17.10 27.26 -10.39
CA GLU A 306 17.15 27.82 -9.03
C GLU A 306 18.20 27.16 -8.11
N GLU A 307 18.52 25.87 -8.28
CA GLU A 307 19.48 25.14 -7.43
C GLU A 307 20.95 25.15 -7.92
N VAL A 308 21.20 25.53 -9.18
CA VAL A 308 22.55 25.56 -9.78
C VAL A 308 23.50 26.59 -9.15
N GLU A 309 23.03 27.47 -8.26
CA GLU A 309 23.92 28.37 -7.49
C GLU A 309 24.52 27.76 -6.20
N LYS A 310 24.17 26.51 -5.80
CA LYS A 310 24.61 25.98 -4.48
C LYS A 310 25.29 24.62 -4.41
N VAL A 311 25.32 23.79 -5.46
CA VAL A 311 25.96 22.46 -5.35
C VAL A 311 26.91 22.19 -6.50
N ARG A 312 28.08 22.80 -6.42
CA ARG A 312 29.30 22.31 -7.07
C ARG A 312 30.27 21.97 -5.94
N GLU A 313 30.62 20.69 -5.81
CA GLU A 313 31.54 20.06 -4.83
C GLU A 313 30.87 19.20 -3.74
N LYS A 314 30.35 17.99 -4.08
CA LYS A 314 30.26 16.88 -3.09
C LYS A 314 30.03 15.44 -3.59
N GLU A 315 30.36 15.07 -4.82
CA GLU A 315 30.09 13.71 -5.35
C GLU A 315 31.33 12.88 -5.72
N VAL A 316 32.16 12.53 -4.74
CA VAL A 316 33.17 11.45 -4.94
C VAL A 316 33.25 10.46 -3.75
N SER A 317 32.66 10.76 -2.57
CA SER A 317 32.84 9.87 -1.39
C SER A 317 31.76 8.80 -1.18
N LEU A 318 30.59 8.92 -1.82
CA LEU A 318 29.45 8.01 -1.62
C LEU A 318 29.64 6.67 -2.36
N PHE A 319 30.17 6.71 -3.58
CA PHE A 319 30.44 5.53 -4.40
C PHE A 319 31.46 4.56 -3.79
N SER A 320 32.43 5.09 -3.02
CA SER A 320 33.44 4.25 -2.37
C SER A 320 32.89 3.40 -1.22
N ARG A 321 31.80 3.83 -0.56
CA ARG A 321 31.21 3.11 0.58
C ARG A 321 30.22 2.02 0.17
N LEU A 322 29.58 2.17 -0.98
CA LEU A 322 28.72 1.14 -1.57
C LEU A 322 29.51 -0.11 -2.01
N PHE A 323 30.77 0.04 -2.39
CA PHE A 323 31.59 -1.06 -2.91
C PHE A 323 32.08 -2.05 -1.83
N GLU A 324 32.15 -1.63 -0.56
CA GLU A 324 32.59 -2.50 0.54
C GLU A 324 31.47 -3.42 1.06
N GLY A 325 30.20 -2.98 1.00
CA GLY A 325 29.04 -3.80 1.39
C GLY A 325 28.77 -4.99 0.45
N PHE A 326 29.22 -4.91 -0.80
CA PHE A 326 29.07 -5.99 -1.79
C PHE A 326 29.95 -7.23 -1.52
N LYS A 327 30.98 -7.12 -0.67
CA LYS A 327 31.94 -8.22 -0.43
C LYS A 327 31.52 -9.20 0.68
N GLU A 328 30.57 -8.83 1.54
CA GLU A 328 30.09 -9.72 2.60
C GLU A 328 29.00 -10.70 2.11
N LEU A 329 28.22 -10.34 1.09
CA LEU A 329 27.17 -11.19 0.49
C LEU A 329 27.72 -12.41 -0.29
N GLN A 330 28.91 -12.30 -0.87
CA GLN A 330 29.54 -13.41 -1.64
C GLN A 330 29.86 -14.66 -0.82
N ARG A 331 29.89 -14.58 0.52
CA ARG A 331 30.26 -15.71 1.39
C ARG A 331 29.07 -16.58 1.81
N ASP A 332 27.85 -16.06 1.73
CA ASP A 332 26.64 -16.78 2.15
C ASP A 332 26.00 -17.55 0.98
N GLU A 333 26.27 -17.15 -0.28
CA GLU A 333 25.84 -17.83 -1.51
C GLU A 333 26.37 -19.27 -1.64
N GLU A 334 27.64 -19.50 -1.30
CA GLU A 334 28.30 -20.81 -1.49
C GLU A 334 27.76 -21.92 -0.57
N ASN A 335 27.13 -21.53 0.55
CA ASN A 335 26.53 -22.47 1.50
C ASN A 335 25.09 -22.84 1.10
N PHE A 336 24.37 -21.93 0.45
CA PHE A 336 22.97 -22.12 0.05
C PHE A 336 22.81 -23.13 -1.11
N ILE A 337 23.70 -23.09 -2.10
CA ILE A 337 23.68 -24.00 -3.26
C ILE A 337 23.91 -25.47 -2.87
N ARG A 338 24.61 -25.72 -1.75
CA ARG A 338 24.96 -27.07 -1.29
C ARG A 338 23.80 -27.87 -0.68
N GLU A 339 22.68 -27.22 -0.34
CA GLU A 339 21.55 -27.85 0.36
C GLU A 339 20.34 -28.16 -0.56
N LEU A 340 20.43 -27.85 -1.86
CA LEU A 340 19.31 -28.04 -2.80
C LEU A 340 19.13 -29.52 -3.20
N SER A 341 17.87 -29.99 -3.19
CA SER A 341 17.51 -31.31 -3.69
C SER A 341 17.40 -31.33 -5.23
N LYS A 342 17.46 -32.53 -5.81
CA LYS A 342 17.53 -32.73 -7.27
C LYS A 342 16.32 -32.15 -8.03
N GLU A 343 15.14 -32.18 -7.41
CA GLU A 343 13.90 -31.62 -7.98
C GLU A 343 13.92 -30.08 -8.00
N GLU A 344 14.69 -29.44 -7.13
CA GLU A 344 14.82 -27.97 -7.04
C GLU A 344 15.85 -27.44 -8.03
N MET A 345 16.92 -28.20 -8.27
CA MET A 345 17.89 -27.90 -9.33
C MET A 345 17.27 -28.02 -10.71
N ASP A 346 16.38 -28.99 -10.96
CA ASP A 346 15.74 -29.16 -12.26
C ASP A 346 14.77 -28.00 -12.61
N ILE A 347 14.16 -27.35 -11.61
CA ILE A 347 13.32 -26.15 -11.81
C ILE A 347 14.19 -24.91 -12.08
N LEU A 348 15.34 -24.79 -11.41
CA LEU A 348 16.29 -23.69 -11.60
C LEU A 348 17.04 -23.79 -12.95
N ASP A 349 17.42 -25.00 -13.37
CA ASP A 349 18.04 -25.27 -14.68
C ASP A 349 17.08 -24.96 -15.84
N GLY A 350 15.77 -25.11 -15.63
CA GLY A 350 14.74 -24.68 -16.57
C GLY A 350 14.64 -23.16 -16.73
N LEU A 351 15.07 -22.39 -15.72
CA LEU A 351 14.98 -20.92 -15.67
C LEU A 351 16.32 -20.22 -15.97
N LYS A 352 17.45 -20.94 -15.95
CA LYS A 352 18.81 -20.40 -16.19
C LYS A 352 19.14 -19.16 -15.33
N MET A 353 18.84 -19.20 -14.03
CA MET A 353 19.17 -18.09 -13.12
C MET A 353 20.15 -18.53 -12.04
N GLU A 354 21.21 -17.75 -11.81
CA GLU A 354 22.21 -17.99 -10.76
C GLU A 354 21.71 -17.50 -9.38
N ALA A 355 22.20 -18.07 -8.28
CA ALA A 355 21.76 -17.74 -6.91
C ALA A 355 21.97 -16.24 -6.57
N THR A 356 23.05 -15.63 -7.06
CA THR A 356 23.29 -14.17 -7.02
C THR A 356 22.20 -13.32 -7.71
N GLU A 357 21.50 -13.84 -8.72
CA GLU A 357 20.43 -13.11 -9.42
C GLU A 357 19.13 -13.11 -8.62
N VAL A 358 18.88 -14.17 -7.85
CA VAL A 358 17.74 -14.27 -6.92
C VAL A 358 17.96 -13.32 -5.74
N GLU A 359 19.15 -13.26 -5.17
CA GLU A 359 19.45 -12.35 -4.05
C GLU A 359 19.33 -10.86 -4.44
N LYS A 360 19.71 -10.52 -5.68
CA LYS A 360 19.47 -9.18 -6.26
C LYS A 360 17.98 -8.88 -6.51
N LEU A 361 17.16 -9.91 -6.74
CA LEU A 361 15.72 -9.77 -7.00
C LEU A 361 14.91 -9.48 -5.71
N PHE A 362 15.38 -9.93 -4.54
CA PHE A 362 14.59 -9.95 -3.29
C PHE A 362 15.11 -9.07 -2.16
N GLY A 363 16.07 -8.17 -2.39
CA GLY A 363 16.51 -7.18 -1.39
C GLY A 363 15.34 -6.51 -0.64
N ASN A 364 15.29 -6.64 0.68
CA ASN A 364 14.46 -5.92 1.65
C ASN A 364 12.94 -5.68 1.43
N ALA A 365 12.31 -6.03 0.31
CA ALA A 365 10.92 -5.65 0.02
C ALA A 365 10.03 -6.85 -0.26
N LEU A 366 8.84 -6.85 0.36
CA LEU A 366 7.79 -7.81 0.05
C LEU A 366 6.41 -7.17 -0.05
N PRO A 367 5.49 -7.82 -0.79
CA PRO A 367 4.17 -7.28 -1.08
C PRO A 367 3.31 -7.28 0.17
N ILE A 368 2.79 -6.12 0.59
CA ILE A 368 1.97 -5.99 1.80
C ILE A 368 0.46 -6.13 1.53
N ARG A 369 -0.03 -6.17 0.27
CA ARG A 369 -1.49 -6.21 0.09
C ARG A 369 -2.05 -6.84 -1.19
N LYS A 370 -3.14 -7.59 -0.98
CA LYS A 370 -4.41 -7.55 -1.73
C LYS A 370 -5.46 -6.87 -0.83
N LEU A 371 -6.15 -5.85 -1.34
CA LEU A 371 -7.23 -5.19 -0.62
C LEU A 371 -8.38 -6.17 -0.46
N ARG A 372 -8.66 -6.56 0.78
CA ARG A 372 -9.90 -7.28 1.13
C ARG A 372 -9.95 -8.63 0.40
#